data_AF-A0A1B7USH1-F1
#
_entry.id   AF-A0A1B7USH1-F1
#
_cell.length_a   1.000
_cell.length_b   1.000
_cell.length_c   1.000
_cell.angle_alpha   90.00
_cell.angle_beta   90.00
_cell.angle_gamma   90.00
#
_symmetry.space_group_name_H-M   'P 1'
#
loop_
_entity.id
_entity.type
_entity.pdbx_description
1 polymer ?
#
loop_
_entity_poly.entity_id
_entity_poly.type
_entity_poly.pdbx_seq_one_letter_code
_entity_poly.pdbx_strand_id
1 'polypeptide(L)'
;MSNNLLQPDSDALHQSAIDVITHVGNVMSKGCGILREHDRLLADAIEEDIRHVNEQLKQVKRKELTMTIVAPTSAGKSTIINAIAGQDLLPSRNDAMTVLPTEIVFSRQVTRPKLILDKALITLLIEA
;
A
#
# COMPACT_ATOMS: atom_id res chain seq x y z
N MET A 1 -4.28 15.58 34.97
CA MET A 1 -3.20 14.59 34.76
C MET A 1 -3.63 13.71 33.58
N SER A 2 -3.10 13.98 32.40
CA SER A 2 -3.47 13.29 31.16
C SER A 2 -2.69 11.98 31.05
N ASN A 3 -3.41 10.86 31.04
CA ASN A 3 -2.90 9.54 30.73
C ASN A 3 -2.41 9.49 29.26
N ASN A 4 -1.14 9.80 29.05
CA ASN A 4 -0.37 9.46 27.84
C ASN A 4 0.35 8.13 28.05
N LEU A 5 -0.39 7.08 28.40
CA LEU A 5 0.15 5.73 28.49
C LEU A 5 -0.48 4.89 27.38
N LEU A 6 0.39 4.44 26.47
CA LEU A 6 0.15 3.43 25.42
C LEU A 6 -0.55 3.92 24.16
N GLN A 7 0.07 4.85 23.44
CA GLN A 7 0.09 4.68 21.99
C GLN A 7 1.36 3.90 21.66
N PRO A 8 1.28 2.66 21.14
CA PRO A 8 2.47 2.00 20.61
C PRO A 8 3.07 2.91 19.55
N ASP A 9 4.37 3.17 19.66
CA ASP A 9 5.10 3.95 18.67
C ASP A 9 5.08 3.17 17.34
N SER A 10 4.10 3.52 16.50
CA SER A 10 3.83 2.88 15.21
C SER A 10 5.06 2.95 14.31
N ASP A 11 5.84 4.04 14.41
CA ASP A 11 7.06 4.20 13.63
C ASP A 11 8.17 3.28 14.14
N ALA A 12 8.34 3.16 15.46
CA ALA A 12 9.29 2.21 16.05
C ALA A 12 8.91 0.75 15.75
N LEU A 13 7.62 0.39 15.81
CA LEU A 13 7.15 -0.95 15.47
C LEU A 13 7.39 -1.25 13.99
N HIS A 14 7.12 -0.28 13.12
CA HIS A 14 7.37 -0.41 11.69
C HIS A 14 8.86 -0.60 11.37
N GLN A 15 9.72 0.19 12.02
CA GLN A 15 11.16 0.07 11.85
C GLN A 15 11.68 -1.28 12.35
N SER A 16 11.18 -1.74 13.51
CA SER A 16 11.50 -3.07 14.04
C SER A 16 11.12 -4.19 13.07
N ALA A 17 9.94 -4.11 12.43
CA ALA A 17 9.53 -5.08 11.42
C ALA A 17 10.48 -5.07 10.20
N ILE A 18 10.88 -3.89 9.72
CA ILE A 18 11.86 -3.76 8.63
C ILE A 18 13.19 -4.42 9.02
N ASP A 19 13.67 -4.16 10.24
CA ASP A 19 14.97 -4.64 10.71
C ASP A 19 14.98 -6.18 10.82
N VAL A 20 13.92 -6.77 11.39
CA VAL A 20 13.78 -8.22 11.53
C VAL A 20 13.72 -8.90 10.15
N ILE A 21 12.87 -8.41 9.24
CA ILE A 21 12.72 -9.01 7.90
C ILE A 21 14.03 -8.87 7.10
N THR A 22 14.72 -7.73 7.21
CA THR A 22 16.03 -7.51 6.59
C THR A 22 17.07 -8.50 7.14
N HIS A 23 17.07 -8.73 8.45
CA HIS A 23 17.97 -9.68 9.08
C HIS A 23 17.72 -11.11 8.60
N VAL A 24 16.46 -11.54 8.53
CA VAL A 24 16.06 -12.85 8.01
C VAL A 24 16.54 -13.04 6.57
N GLY A 25 16.31 -12.07 5.69
CA GLY A 25 16.78 -12.12 4.30
C GLY A 25 18.30 -12.25 4.19
N ASN A 26 19.06 -11.55 5.04
CA ASN A 26 20.52 -11.65 5.07
C ASN A 26 21.01 -13.04 5.55
N VAL A 27 20.36 -13.62 6.56
CA VAL A 27 20.69 -14.98 7.04
C VAL A 27 20.39 -16.01 5.95
N MET A 28 19.22 -15.92 5.31
CA MET A 28 18.85 -16.82 4.22
C MET A 28 19.81 -16.71 3.03
N SER A 29 20.22 -15.50 2.65
CA SER A 29 21.18 -15.28 1.55
C SER A 29 22.56 -15.87 1.85
N LYS A 30 23.05 -15.70 3.08
CA LYS A 30 24.30 -16.36 3.52
C LYS A 30 24.19 -17.88 3.49
N GLY A 31 23.09 -18.43 3.99
CA GLY A 31 22.82 -19.87 3.99
C GLY A 31 22.72 -20.44 2.58
N CYS A 32 22.00 -19.77 1.67
CA CYS A 32 21.91 -20.13 0.26
C CYS A 32 23.29 -20.17 -0.42
N GLY A 33 24.17 -19.20 -0.13
CA GLY A 33 25.54 -19.19 -0.63
C GLY A 33 26.35 -20.43 -0.24
N ILE A 34 26.20 -20.89 1.00
CA ILE A 34 26.86 -22.12 1.50
C ILE A 34 26.24 -23.36 0.84
N LEU A 35 24.91 -23.40 0.72
CA LEU A 35 24.19 -24.54 0.17
C LEU A 35 24.42 -24.75 -1.33
N ARG A 36 24.72 -23.70 -2.09
CA ARG A 36 25.01 -23.81 -3.54
C ARG A 36 26.13 -24.78 -3.86
N GLU A 37 27.11 -24.95 -2.96
CA GLU A 37 28.23 -25.87 -3.15
C GLU A 37 27.87 -27.33 -2.83
N HIS A 38 26.78 -27.58 -2.10
CA HIS A 38 26.42 -28.89 -1.56
C HIS A 38 25.09 -29.45 -2.09
N ASP A 39 24.09 -28.60 -2.30
CA ASP A 39 22.76 -28.97 -2.80
C ASP A 39 22.14 -27.79 -3.59
N ARG A 40 22.32 -27.84 -4.90
CA ARG A 40 21.86 -26.79 -5.81
C ARG A 40 20.33 -26.68 -5.89
N LEU A 41 19.61 -27.80 -5.78
CA LEU A 41 18.15 -27.80 -5.85
C LEU A 41 17.55 -27.11 -4.62
N LEU A 42 18.10 -27.40 -3.44
CA LEU A 42 17.71 -26.71 -2.21
C LEU A 42 18.08 -25.22 -2.25
N ALA A 43 19.26 -24.90 -2.78
CA ALA A 43 19.71 -23.51 -2.91
C ALA A 43 18.79 -22.68 -3.84
N ASP A 44 18.36 -23.24 -4.96
CA ASP A 44 17.46 -22.59 -5.92
C ASP A 44 16.08 -22.33 -5.28
N ALA A 45 15.55 -23.29 -4.50
CA ALA A 45 14.30 -23.11 -3.75
C ALA A 45 14.39 -21.99 -2.70
N ILE A 46 15.49 -21.95 -1.94
CA ILE A 46 15.72 -20.88 -0.95
C ILE A 46 15.89 -19.51 -1.63
N GLU A 47 16.46 -19.47 -2.84
CA GLU A 47 16.60 -18.23 -3.60
C GLU A 47 15.25 -17.66 -4.06
N GLU A 48 14.28 -18.52 -4.36
CA GLU A 48 12.89 -18.11 -4.60
C GLU A 48 12.26 -17.53 -3.33
N ASP A 49 12.44 -18.17 -2.17
CA ASP A 49 11.94 -17.65 -0.90
C ASP A 49 12.58 -16.30 -0.54
N ILE A 50 13.88 -16.13 -0.78
CA ILE A 50 14.58 -14.84 -0.60
C ILE A 50 13.94 -13.75 -1.48
N ARG A 51 13.50 -14.11 -2.69
CA ARG A 51 12.82 -13.16 -3.59
C ARG A 51 11.49 -12.72 -3.01
N HIS A 52 10.67 -13.66 -2.52
CA HIS A 52 9.40 -13.35 -1.87
C HIS A 52 9.60 -12.47 -0.62
N VAL A 53 10.58 -12.78 0.24
CA VAL A 53 10.91 -11.96 1.42
C VAL A 53 11.28 -10.54 1.01
N ASN A 54 12.09 -10.36 -0.04
CA ASN A 54 12.48 -9.04 -0.53
C ASN A 54 11.30 -8.24 -1.12
N GLU A 55 10.35 -8.90 -1.77
CA GLU A 55 9.14 -8.26 -2.27
C GLU A 55 8.23 -7.78 -1.13
N GLN A 56 8.03 -8.62 -0.12
CA GLN A 56 7.28 -8.25 1.08
C GLN A 56 7.98 -7.12 1.84
N LEU A 57 9.31 -7.15 1.97
CA LEU A 57 10.07 -6.07 2.60
C LEU A 57 9.86 -4.73 1.88
N LYS A 58 9.76 -4.73 0.55
CA LYS A 58 9.43 -3.51 -0.21
C LYS A 58 8.03 -2.99 0.13
N GLN A 59 7.04 -3.88 0.26
CA GLN A 59 5.67 -3.50 0.63
C GLN A 59 5.63 -2.92 2.05
N VAL A 60 6.27 -3.59 3.01
CA VAL A 60 6.38 -3.12 4.39
C VAL A 60 7.02 -1.73 4.39
N LYS A 61 8.19 -1.54 3.76
CA LYS A 61 8.88 -0.23 3.71
C LYS A 61 8.03 0.92 3.17
N ARG A 62 7.06 0.66 2.30
CA ARG A 62 6.22 1.72 1.71
C ARG A 62 5.10 2.22 2.62
N LYS A 63 4.83 1.56 3.76
CA LYS A 63 3.71 1.92 4.67
C LYS A 63 2.37 2.07 3.92
N GLU A 64 2.19 1.32 2.84
CA GLU A 64 0.99 1.40 1.99
C GLU A 64 -0.14 0.64 2.69
N LEU A 65 -1.18 1.36 3.11
CA LEU A 65 -2.44 0.78 3.55
C LEU A 65 -3.46 0.95 2.41
N THR A 66 -3.86 -0.14 1.78
CA THR A 66 -4.92 -0.13 0.77
C THR A 66 -6.26 -0.44 1.44
N MET A 67 -7.24 0.45 1.28
CA MET A 67 -8.60 0.27 1.80
C MET A 67 -9.61 0.31 0.66
N THR A 68 -10.38 -0.77 0.51
CA THR A 68 -11.47 -0.83 -0.48
C THR A 68 -12.78 -0.35 0.16
N ILE A 69 -13.44 0.65 -0.44
CA ILE A 69 -14.74 1.17 0.01
C ILE A 69 -15.82 0.75 -0.97
N VAL A 70 -16.80 -0.04 -0.51
CA VAL A 70 -17.95 -0.47 -1.32
C VAL A 70 -19.24 -0.14 -0.58
N ALA A 71 -20.15 0.59 -1.23
CA ALA A 71 -21.49 0.87 -0.73
C ALA A 71 -22.43 1.30 -1.87
N PRO A 72 -23.77 1.23 -1.69
CA PRO A 72 -24.74 1.75 -2.64
C PRO A 72 -24.52 3.23 -2.99
N THR A 73 -25.01 3.68 -4.14
CA THR A 73 -25.04 5.11 -4.49
C THR A 73 -25.76 5.89 -3.38
N SER A 74 -25.28 7.10 -3.08
CA SER A 74 -25.86 8.00 -2.07
C SER A 74 -25.71 7.58 -0.59
N ALA A 75 -24.96 6.51 -0.29
CA ALA A 75 -24.65 6.09 1.09
C ALA A 75 -23.55 6.91 1.80
N GLY A 76 -23.09 8.03 1.21
CA GLY A 76 -22.05 8.88 1.82
C GLY A 76 -20.60 8.42 1.63
N LYS A 77 -20.32 7.56 0.64
CA LYS A 77 -18.93 7.12 0.32
C LYS A 77 -17.97 8.28 0.10
N SER A 78 -18.35 9.24 -0.75
CA SER A 78 -17.54 10.43 -1.03
C SER A 78 -17.31 11.27 0.23
N THR A 79 -18.31 11.33 1.13
CA THR A 79 -18.20 12.03 2.41
C THR A 79 -17.17 11.38 3.32
N ILE A 80 -17.18 10.05 3.44
CA ILE A 80 -16.18 9.32 4.23
C ILE A 80 -14.79 9.47 3.62
N ILE A 81 -14.66 9.39 2.30
CA ILE A 81 -13.39 9.59 1.60
C ILE A 81 -12.83 10.99 1.87
N ASN A 82 -13.65 12.05 1.72
CA ASN A 82 -13.22 13.43 1.99
C ASN A 82 -12.82 13.61 3.46
N ALA A 83 -13.54 12.99 4.38
CA ALA A 83 -13.21 13.02 5.81
C ALA A 83 -11.87 12.33 6.09
N ILE A 84 -11.60 11.16 5.49
CA ILE A 84 -10.30 10.47 5.60
C ILE A 84 -9.19 11.33 4.99
N ALA A 85 -9.45 11.96 3.85
CA ALA A 85 -8.49 12.82 3.19
C ALA A 85 -8.26 14.17 3.88
N GLY A 86 -9.15 14.54 4.81
CA GLY A 86 -9.16 15.85 5.48
C GLY A 86 -9.45 17.02 4.55
N GLN A 87 -9.98 16.78 3.35
CA GLN A 87 -10.28 17.81 2.35
C GLN A 87 -11.37 17.32 1.38
N ASP A 88 -12.09 18.26 0.77
CA ASP A 88 -13.13 17.96 -0.22
C ASP A 88 -12.54 17.58 -1.58
N LEU A 89 -12.18 16.30 -1.75
CA LEU A 89 -11.63 15.73 -2.98
C LEU A 89 -12.71 15.35 -4.00
N LEU A 90 -13.73 14.63 -3.53
CA LEU A 90 -14.81 14.09 -4.35
C LEU A 90 -16.09 14.92 -4.18
N PRO A 91 -16.89 15.12 -5.23
CA PRO A 91 -18.17 15.80 -5.09
C PRO A 91 -19.12 14.98 -4.20
N SER A 92 -19.60 15.59 -3.12
CA SER A 92 -20.64 15.03 -2.26
C SER A 92 -22.02 15.54 -2.70
N ARG A 93 -22.65 14.86 -3.66
CA ARG A 93 -24.05 15.11 -4.04
C ARG A 93 -24.87 13.84 -3.88
N ASN A 94 -26.19 14.01 -3.78
CA ASN A 94 -27.13 12.90 -3.65
C ASN A 94 -27.33 12.13 -4.96
N ASP A 95 -26.84 12.69 -6.08
CA ASP A 95 -26.85 12.07 -7.40
C ASP A 95 -25.77 10.98 -7.52
N ALA A 96 -25.99 9.99 -8.39
CA ALA A 96 -25.01 8.95 -8.66
C ALA A 96 -23.76 9.56 -9.34
N MET A 97 -22.70 9.76 -8.56
CA MET A 97 -21.49 10.48 -9.00
C MET A 97 -20.34 9.58 -9.45
N THR A 98 -20.36 8.29 -9.10
CA THR A 98 -19.23 7.36 -9.33
C THR A 98 -19.67 6.19 -10.19
N VAL A 99 -19.47 6.32 -11.51
CA VAL A 99 -19.62 5.23 -12.50
C VAL A 99 -18.31 4.46 -12.64
N LEU A 100 -17.17 5.13 -12.42
CA LEU A 100 -15.83 4.57 -12.64
C LEU A 100 -15.16 4.20 -11.30
N PRO A 101 -14.56 3.00 -11.19
CA PRO A 101 -13.64 2.68 -10.10
C PRO A 101 -12.56 3.76 -10.01
N THR A 102 -12.42 4.37 -8.83
CA THR A 102 -11.49 5.49 -8.61
C THR A 102 -10.53 5.12 -7.49
N GLU A 103 -9.23 5.22 -7.75
CA GLU A 103 -8.18 5.05 -6.76
C GLU A 103 -7.74 6.41 -6.22
N ILE A 104 -7.53 6.51 -4.90
CA ILE A 104 -7.03 7.71 -4.23
C ILE A 104 -5.72 7.35 -3.53
N VAL A 105 -4.64 8.00 -3.95
CA VAL A 105 -3.28 7.74 -3.45
C VAL A 105 -2.77 8.96 -2.71
N PHE A 106 -2.41 8.78 -1.43
CA PHE A 106 -1.76 9.81 -0.64
C PHE A 106 -0.25 9.79 -0.86
N SER A 107 0.32 10.90 -1.32
CA SER A 107 1.76 11.02 -1.57
C SER A 107 2.31 12.31 -0.99
N ARG A 108 3.41 12.20 -0.22
CA ARG A 108 4.14 13.36 0.33
C ARG A 108 4.76 14.25 -0.76
N GLN A 109 4.87 13.76 -1.99
CA GLN A 109 5.44 14.49 -3.12
C GLN A 109 4.40 15.39 -3.82
N VAL A 110 3.12 15.28 -3.45
CA VAL A 110 2.01 15.97 -4.10
C VAL A 110 1.44 17.01 -3.13
N THR A 111 1.59 18.28 -3.47
CA THR A 111 1.12 19.41 -2.62
C THR A 111 -0.30 19.86 -2.94
N ARG A 112 -0.88 19.39 -4.04
CA ARG A 112 -2.27 19.67 -4.46
C ARG A 112 -2.86 18.44 -5.16
N PRO A 113 -4.17 18.17 -5.06
CA PRO A 113 -4.79 17.03 -5.74
C PRO A 113 -4.46 17.01 -7.24
N LYS A 114 -4.06 15.84 -7.74
CA LYS A 114 -3.78 15.60 -9.15
C LYS A 114 -4.70 14.49 -9.65
N LEU A 115 -5.50 14.80 -10.66
CA LEU A 115 -6.30 13.81 -11.36
C LEU A 115 -5.44 13.21 -12.49
N ILE A 116 -5.30 11.89 -12.47
CA ILE A 116 -4.63 11.13 -13.54
C ILE A 116 -5.71 10.32 -14.24
N LEU A 117 -5.87 10.55 -15.54
CA LEU A 117 -6.79 9.80 -16.38
C LEU A 117 -6.00 9.04 -17.43
N ASP A 118 -6.27 7.75 -17.55
CA ASP A 118 -5.73 6.95 -18.65
C ASP A 118 -6.34 7.42 -19.98
N LYS A 119 -5.56 7.40 -21.07
CA LYS A 119 -6.04 7.78 -22.39
C LYS A 119 -7.26 6.95 -22.83
N ALA A 120 -7.28 5.66 -22.51
CA ALA A 120 -8.43 4.79 -22.82
C ALA A 120 -9.69 5.22 -22.07
N LEU A 121 -9.54 5.69 -20.83
CA LEU A 121 -10.64 6.21 -20.01
C LEU A 121 -11.18 7.52 -20.57
N ILE A 122 -10.30 8.39 -21.07
CA ILE A 122 -10.69 9.65 -21.72
C ILE A 122 -11.54 9.36 -22.97
N THR A 123 -11.14 8.40 -23.79
CA THR A 123 -11.92 7.98 -24.97
C THR A 123 -13.32 7.52 -24.58
N LEU A 124 -13.43 6.66 -23.56
CA LEU A 124 -14.72 6.17 -23.06
C LEU A 124 -15.64 7.30 -22.58
N LEU A 125 -15.08 8.30 -21.90
CA LEU A 125 -15.84 9.45 -21.39
C LEU A 125 -16.30 10.43 -22.48
N ILE A 126 -15.62 10.46 -23.63
CA ILE A 126 -16.00 11.29 -24.78
C ILE A 126 -17.11 10.60 -25.61
N GLU A 127 -17.11 9.26 -25.64
CA GLU A 127 -18.07 8.45 -26.40
C GLU A 127 -19.39 8.17 -25.67
N ALA A 128 -19.46 8.44 -24.36
CA ALA A 128 -20.63 8.25 -23.50
C ALA A 128 -21.48 9.52 -23.36
#